data_AF-A0A800MQZ0-F1
#
_entry.id   AF-A0A800MQZ0-F1
#
_cell.length_a   1.000
_cell.length_b   1.000
_cell.length_c   1.000
_cell.angle_alpha   90.00
_cell.angle_beta   90.00
_cell.angle_gamma   90.00
#
_symmetry.space_group_name_H-M   'P 1'
#
loop_
_entity.id
_entity.type
_entity.pdbx_description
1 polymer ?
#
loop_
_entity_poly.entity_id
_entity_poly.type
_entity_poly.pdbx_seq_one_letter_code
_entity_poly.pdbx_strand_id
1 'polypeptide(L)'
;MLYFKKNTQGFTLIEALIALTVTSLGALALASFQTDLTKTGGLNKTRSEALVLAEAKLATFKNKTSQADYDTDLNEGGPYDDPDNPLTGTNASFTRQWTITDKTNPERKQVEVTVSWPVGASTEKVTLMTVLSWTNPGNSNLDGIVGANQATPLKSPSPNNNSSTLDSGLAIDTSATLTSLASGLFKTKDVDGNTILIDTATVTNNTNTLLTCYGNIELAITGTIHTVNTLNAIRPAVSQFGTCAFNPTSNQTSADYGCYVCGNCEDSAGDYGCPAVPAPGNDIGPGGWRGKVGLTGLVDGEKVCQSAHINDTDSEPSTAREYTTLRNNNGTIT
;
A
#
# COMPACT_ATOMS: atom_id res chain seq x y z
N MET A 1 58.89 34.98 82.30
CA MET A 1 58.69 34.52 80.91
C MET A 1 57.19 34.50 80.65
N LEU A 2 56.66 35.54 80.02
CA LEU A 2 55.21 35.73 79.79
C LEU A 2 54.80 34.96 78.53
N TYR A 3 53.93 33.97 78.68
CA TYR A 3 53.38 33.17 77.59
C TYR A 3 52.09 33.83 77.08
N PHE A 4 52.16 34.52 75.94
CA PHE A 4 50.97 35.06 75.27
C PHE A 4 50.20 33.93 74.57
N LYS A 5 49.06 33.53 75.13
CA LYS A 5 48.11 32.62 74.46
C LYS A 5 47.38 33.41 73.37
N LYS A 6 47.73 33.19 72.09
CA LYS A 6 46.98 33.72 70.94
C LYS A 6 45.55 33.16 70.98
N ASN A 7 44.56 34.04 71.15
CA ASN A 7 43.15 33.68 71.07
C ASN A 7 42.73 33.72 69.59
N THR A 8 42.73 32.57 68.92
CA THR A 8 42.15 32.39 67.58
C THR A 8 40.64 32.14 67.70
N GLN A 9 39.89 33.18 68.07
CA GLN A 9 38.43 33.16 67.98
C GLN A 9 37.96 34.44 67.30
N GLY A 10 37.52 34.33 66.04
CA GLY A 10 37.05 35.50 65.31
C GLY A 10 36.63 35.32 63.85
N PHE A 11 36.65 34.11 63.28
CA PHE A 11 36.27 33.91 61.87
C PHE A 11 35.19 32.83 61.62
N THR A 12 34.77 32.08 62.65
CA THR A 12 33.85 30.94 62.47
C THR A 12 32.40 31.35 62.18
N LEU A 13 31.89 32.44 62.77
CA LEU A 13 30.50 32.87 62.55
C LEU A 13 30.29 33.44 61.14
N ILE A 14 31.22 34.27 60.67
CA ILE A 14 31.14 34.84 59.32
C ILE A 14 31.33 33.77 58.24
N GLU A 15 32.21 32.79 58.48
CA GLU A 15 32.42 31.65 57.59
C GLU A 15 31.18 30.74 57.56
N ALA A 16 30.54 30.47 58.70
CA ALA A 16 29.29 29.74 58.74
C ALA A 16 28.14 30.48 58.03
N LEU A 17 28.08 31.81 58.12
CA LEU A 17 27.11 32.63 57.39
C LEU A 17 27.38 32.62 55.88
N ILE A 18 28.64 32.71 55.45
CA ILE A 18 29.02 32.61 54.04
C ILE A 18 28.73 31.21 53.49
N ALA A 19 29.04 30.16 54.25
CA ALA A 19 28.73 28.78 53.87
C ALA A 19 27.21 28.56 53.76
N LEU A 20 26.42 29.10 54.69
CA LEU A 20 24.96 29.04 54.65
C LEU A 20 24.38 29.78 53.44
N THR A 21 24.87 30.98 53.12
CA THR A 21 24.39 31.74 51.97
C THR A 21 24.73 31.06 50.65
N VAL A 22 25.97 30.58 50.48
CA VAL A 22 26.39 29.82 49.28
C VAL A 22 25.57 28.54 49.13
N THR A 23 25.35 27.81 50.22
CA THR A 23 24.52 26.57 50.20
C THR A 23 23.07 26.89 49.85
N SER A 24 22.51 27.97 50.38
CA SER A 24 21.14 28.39 50.09
C SER A 24 20.96 28.81 48.63
N LEU A 25 21.93 29.54 48.07
CA LEU A 25 21.92 29.90 46.64
C LEU A 25 22.07 28.66 45.74
N GLY A 26 22.91 27.70 46.13
CA GLY A 26 23.05 26.42 45.42
C GLY A 26 21.76 25.59 45.45
N ALA A 27 21.08 25.52 46.60
CA ALA A 27 19.82 24.82 46.75
C ALA A 27 18.69 25.48 45.92
N LEU A 28 18.66 26.82 45.85
CA LEU A 28 17.68 27.54 45.03
C LEU A 28 17.88 27.27 43.53
N ALA A 29 19.12 27.26 43.06
CA ALA A 29 19.45 26.93 41.67
C ALA A 29 19.06 25.49 41.30
N LEU A 30 19.25 24.53 42.23
CA LEU A 30 18.82 23.15 42.03
C LEU A 30 17.30 23.02 42.01
N ALA A 31 16.59 23.74 42.90
CA ALA A 31 15.13 23.74 42.95
C ALA A 31 14.50 24.32 41.67
N SER A 32 15.05 25.41 41.13
CA SER A 32 14.58 25.96 39.84
C SER A 32 14.81 24.99 38.70
N PHE A 33 15.98 24.35 38.65
CA PHE A 33 16.28 23.36 37.62
C PHE A 33 15.35 22.14 37.68
N GLN A 34 15.09 21.60 38.87
CA GLN A 34 14.18 20.48 39.07
C GLN A 34 12.74 20.84 38.67
N THR A 35 12.32 22.08 38.93
CA THR A 35 11.00 22.60 38.54
C THR A 35 10.87 22.70 37.02
N ASP A 36 11.90 23.23 36.35
CA ASP A 36 11.94 23.35 34.89
C ASP A 36 11.93 21.99 34.19
N LEU A 37 12.65 21.01 34.72
CA LEU A 37 12.63 19.63 34.21
C LEU A 37 11.24 19.00 34.35
N THR A 38 10.58 19.18 35.49
CA THR A 38 9.26 18.62 35.75
C THR A 38 8.20 19.25 34.83
N LYS A 39 8.23 20.58 34.69
CA LYS A 39 7.33 21.32 33.79
C LYS A 39 7.55 20.93 32.33
N THR A 40 8.80 20.90 31.89
CA THR A 40 9.17 20.46 30.52
C THR A 40 8.78 19.00 30.28
N GLY A 41 8.95 18.13 31.28
CA GLY A 41 8.54 16.72 31.21
C GLY A 41 7.04 16.54 31.00
N GLY A 42 6.21 17.28 31.77
CA GLY A 42 4.75 17.28 31.59
C GLY A 42 4.32 17.79 30.21
N LEU A 43 4.89 18.90 29.76
CA LEU A 43 4.62 19.45 28.43
C LEU A 43 5.02 18.49 27.30
N ASN A 44 6.16 17.83 27.43
CA ASN A 44 6.61 16.82 26.46
C ASN A 44 5.67 15.61 26.44
N LYS A 45 5.13 15.20 27.60
CA LYS A 45 4.12 14.14 27.67
C LYS A 45 2.82 14.56 26.98
N THR A 46 2.33 15.77 27.22
CA THR A 46 1.14 16.31 26.53
C THR A 46 1.33 16.39 25.02
N ARG A 47 2.51 16.82 24.53
CA ARG A 47 2.84 16.82 23.10
C ARG A 47 2.88 15.42 22.50
N SER A 48 3.38 14.45 23.25
CA SER A 48 3.41 13.04 22.83
C SER A 48 1.99 12.46 22.74
N GLU A 49 1.10 12.78 23.68
CA GLU A 49 -0.32 12.41 23.62
C GLU A 49 -1.02 13.04 22.40
N ALA A 50 -0.78 14.33 22.13
CA ALA A 50 -1.33 15.01 20.96
C ALA A 50 -0.85 14.37 19.64
N LEU A 51 0.42 13.97 19.57
CA LEU A 51 0.99 13.27 18.42
C LEU A 51 0.28 11.93 18.18
N VAL A 52 0.10 11.11 19.23
CA VAL A 52 -0.61 9.83 19.13
C VAL A 52 -2.06 10.04 18.66
N LEU A 53 -2.75 11.06 19.15
CA LEU A 53 -4.11 11.38 18.70
C LEU A 53 -4.17 11.80 17.23
N ALA A 54 -3.16 12.52 16.73
CA ALA A 54 -3.06 12.91 15.34
C ALA A 54 -2.74 11.69 14.44
N GLU A 55 -1.79 10.84 14.86
CA GLU A 55 -1.43 9.60 14.17
C GLU A 55 -2.60 8.62 14.09
N ALA A 56 -3.33 8.44 15.19
CA ALA A 56 -4.51 7.58 15.24
C ALA A 56 -5.56 8.03 14.22
N LYS A 57 -5.80 9.34 14.09
CA LYS A 57 -6.73 9.86 13.09
C LYS A 57 -6.20 9.66 11.67
N LEU A 58 -4.91 9.93 11.42
CA LEU A 58 -4.29 9.65 10.13
C LEU A 58 -4.39 8.17 9.74
N ALA A 59 -4.26 7.25 10.70
CA ALA A 59 -4.43 5.83 10.47
C ALA A 59 -5.85 5.49 9.98
N THR A 60 -6.89 6.17 10.47
CA THR A 60 -8.27 5.96 9.98
C THR A 60 -8.43 6.29 8.50
N PHE A 61 -7.74 7.32 8.01
CA PHE A 61 -7.74 7.69 6.59
C PHE A 61 -6.89 6.74 5.74
N LYS A 62 -5.83 6.16 6.32
CA LYS A 62 -4.99 5.15 5.65
C LYS A 62 -5.69 3.80 5.53
N ASN A 63 -6.59 3.46 6.46
CA ASN A 63 -7.27 2.17 6.50
C ASN A 63 -8.58 2.14 5.68
N LYS A 64 -8.69 2.96 4.63
CA LYS A 64 -9.86 2.95 3.74
C LYS A 64 -9.70 1.83 2.71
N THR A 65 -10.61 0.87 2.73
CA THR A 65 -10.55 -0.35 1.90
C THR A 65 -11.57 -0.37 0.76
N SER A 66 -12.47 0.61 0.70
CA SER A 66 -13.43 0.79 -0.40
C SER A 66 -13.25 2.15 -1.08
N GLN A 67 -13.40 2.19 -2.42
CA GLN A 67 -13.26 3.44 -3.19
C GLN A 67 -14.36 4.43 -2.79
N ALA A 68 -15.58 3.92 -2.56
CA ALA A 68 -16.69 4.74 -2.10
C ALA A 68 -16.40 5.41 -0.75
N ASP A 69 -15.76 4.69 0.19
CA ASP A 69 -15.39 5.23 1.50
C ASP A 69 -14.23 6.23 1.38
N TYR A 70 -13.27 5.97 0.49
CA TYR A 70 -12.18 6.90 0.20
C TYR A 70 -12.72 8.21 -0.36
N ASP A 71 -13.60 8.16 -1.37
CA ASP A 71 -14.15 9.36 -2.01
C ASP A 71 -15.10 10.14 -1.08
N THR A 72 -15.88 9.42 -0.25
CA THR A 72 -16.82 10.05 0.69
C THR A 72 -16.10 10.68 1.88
N ASP A 73 -15.21 9.94 2.54
CA ASP A 73 -14.56 10.39 3.78
C ASP A 73 -13.37 11.31 3.54
N LEU A 74 -12.79 11.29 2.34
CA LEU A 74 -11.73 12.20 1.91
C LEU A 74 -12.23 13.24 0.90
N ASN A 75 -13.46 13.70 1.06
CA ASN A 75 -13.94 14.83 0.28
C ASN A 75 -13.10 16.08 0.59
N GLU A 76 -12.78 16.88 -0.43
CA GLU A 76 -12.01 18.11 -0.27
C GLU A 76 -12.77 19.11 0.61
N GLY A 77 -12.04 19.75 1.54
CA GLY A 77 -12.59 20.80 2.39
C GLY A 77 -12.03 20.83 3.82
N GLY A 78 -12.80 21.45 4.72
CA GLY A 78 -12.50 21.59 6.14
C GLY A 78 -12.28 23.05 6.60
N PRO A 79 -11.93 23.26 7.88
CA PRO A 79 -11.61 22.22 8.87
C PRO A 79 -12.84 21.41 9.28
N TYR A 80 -12.69 20.09 9.27
CA TYR A 80 -13.66 19.17 9.84
C TYR A 80 -13.35 18.97 11.32
N ASP A 81 -14.38 19.03 12.16
CA ASP A 81 -14.29 18.78 13.59
C ASP A 81 -14.48 17.31 13.92
N ASP A 82 -13.67 16.81 14.86
CA ASP A 82 -13.88 15.49 15.42
C ASP A 82 -15.16 15.45 16.28
N PRO A 83 -16.11 14.52 16.02
CA PRO A 83 -17.32 14.38 16.83
C PRO A 83 -17.04 14.11 18.31
N ASP A 84 -15.89 13.52 18.64
CA ASP A 84 -15.51 13.17 20.01
C ASP A 84 -14.81 14.33 20.74
N ASN A 85 -14.73 15.53 20.15
CA ASN A 85 -14.16 16.68 20.81
C ASN A 85 -15.03 17.17 21.99
N PRO A 86 -14.42 17.55 23.14
CA PRO A 86 -12.99 17.48 23.43
C PRO A 86 -12.54 16.06 23.80
N LEU A 87 -11.42 15.63 23.22
CA LEU A 87 -10.78 14.36 23.52
C LEU A 87 -10.11 14.43 24.89
N THR A 88 -10.54 13.57 25.82
CA THR A 88 -9.99 13.54 27.18
C THR A 88 -8.66 12.81 27.20
N GLY A 89 -7.56 13.53 27.41
CA GLY A 89 -6.23 12.97 27.61
C GLY A 89 -5.88 12.76 29.08
N THR A 90 -4.66 12.26 29.33
CA THR A 90 -4.18 12.06 30.71
C THR A 90 -3.62 13.36 31.29
N ASN A 91 -3.02 14.21 30.46
CA ASN A 91 -2.38 15.46 30.89
C ASN A 91 -3.14 16.73 30.44
N ALA A 92 -4.01 16.64 29.44
CA ALA A 92 -4.82 17.75 28.94
C ALA A 92 -6.07 17.25 28.20
N SER A 93 -7.00 18.15 27.94
CA SER A 93 -8.08 17.94 26.97
C SER A 93 -7.65 18.49 25.60
N PHE A 94 -7.93 17.73 24.55
CA PHE A 94 -7.49 18.03 23.19
C PHE A 94 -8.66 18.33 22.26
N THR A 95 -8.44 19.20 21.28
CA THR A 95 -9.34 19.44 20.15
C THR A 95 -8.64 19.00 18.87
N ARG A 96 -9.22 18.04 18.17
CA ARG A 96 -8.71 17.50 16.89
C ARG A 96 -9.55 17.98 15.71
N GLN A 97 -8.89 18.47 14.68
CA GLN A 97 -9.49 18.90 13.41
C GLN A 97 -8.66 18.39 12.23
N TRP A 98 -9.25 18.31 11.04
CA TRP A 98 -8.50 18.01 9.83
C TRP A 98 -8.97 18.80 8.62
N THR A 99 -8.08 19.02 7.67
CA THR A 99 -8.37 19.57 6.35
C THR A 99 -7.92 18.60 5.27
N ILE A 100 -8.68 18.56 4.18
CA ILE A 100 -8.39 17.73 3.02
C ILE A 100 -8.26 18.65 1.82
N THR A 101 -7.17 18.50 1.06
CA THR A 101 -6.90 19.30 -0.14
C THR A 101 -6.59 18.38 -1.30
N ASP A 102 -7.26 18.57 -2.43
CA ASP A 102 -6.96 17.81 -3.63
C ASP A 102 -5.69 18.38 -4.30
N LYS A 103 -4.81 17.48 -4.72
CA LYS A 103 -3.60 17.79 -5.47
C LYS A 103 -3.77 17.28 -6.88
N THR A 104 -3.57 18.15 -7.86
CA THR A 104 -3.55 17.79 -9.28
C THR A 104 -2.10 17.55 -9.71
N ASN A 105 -1.87 16.55 -10.58
CA ASN A 105 -0.56 16.17 -11.14
C ASN A 105 0.49 15.59 -10.14
N PRO A 106 0.38 14.31 -9.72
CA PRO A 106 -0.70 13.35 -9.93
C PRO A 106 -1.87 13.57 -8.95
N GLU A 107 -3.05 13.06 -9.29
CA GLU A 107 -4.24 13.13 -8.44
C GLU A 107 -3.99 12.44 -7.09
N ARG A 108 -4.01 13.24 -6.02
CA ARG A 108 -3.78 12.78 -4.64
C ARG A 108 -4.59 13.62 -3.67
N LYS A 109 -4.89 13.06 -2.51
CA LYS A 109 -5.55 13.76 -1.41
C LYS A 109 -4.53 14.05 -0.33
N GLN A 110 -4.32 15.32 -0.02
CA GLN A 110 -3.50 15.73 1.12
C GLN A 110 -4.39 15.88 2.34
N VAL A 111 -4.08 15.17 3.42
CA VAL A 111 -4.79 15.27 4.69
C VAL A 111 -3.86 15.89 5.72
N GLU A 112 -4.32 16.95 6.36
CA GLU A 112 -3.61 17.62 7.45
C GLU A 112 -4.47 17.53 8.72
N VAL A 113 -3.97 16.80 9.72
CA VAL A 113 -4.63 16.65 11.03
C VAL A 113 -3.94 17.57 12.03
N THR A 114 -4.71 18.43 12.68
CA THR A 114 -4.25 19.33 13.74
C THR A 114 -4.89 18.94 15.06
N VAL A 115 -4.07 18.74 16.08
CA VAL A 115 -4.50 18.51 17.47
C VAL A 115 -3.99 19.67 18.32
N SER A 116 -4.89 20.32 19.06
CA SER A 116 -4.61 21.50 19.88
C SER A 116 -5.05 21.32 21.32
N TRP A 117 -4.39 21.98 22.25
CA TRP A 117 -4.72 21.97 23.67
C TRP A 117 -4.31 23.27 24.36
N PRO A 118 -4.99 23.66 25.45
CA PRO A 118 -4.63 24.85 26.21
C PRO A 118 -3.36 24.64 27.05
N VAL A 119 -2.50 25.65 27.08
CA VAL A 119 -1.31 25.75 27.93
C VAL A 119 -1.34 27.12 28.63
N GLY A 120 -1.90 27.17 29.83
CA GLY A 120 -2.13 28.43 30.54
C GLY A 120 -3.12 29.32 29.78
N ALA A 121 -2.67 30.50 29.33
CA ALA A 121 -3.48 31.44 28.54
C ALA A 121 -3.30 31.30 27.02
N SER A 122 -2.38 30.43 26.57
CA SER A 122 -2.10 30.16 25.16
C SER A 122 -2.60 28.78 24.73
N THR A 123 -2.67 28.53 23.42
CA THR A 123 -2.97 27.22 22.85
C THR A 123 -1.73 26.69 22.14
N GLU A 124 -1.31 25.46 22.46
CA GLU A 124 -0.32 24.73 21.69
C GLU A 124 -1.00 23.77 20.71
N LYS A 125 -0.29 23.40 19.65
CA LYS A 125 -0.80 22.47 18.63
C LYS A 125 0.30 21.60 18.03
N VAL A 126 -0.09 20.41 17.57
CA VAL A 126 0.68 19.52 16.69
C VAL A 126 -0.10 19.36 15.40
N THR A 127 0.58 19.46 14.27
CA THR A 127 0.00 19.23 12.94
C THR A 127 0.78 18.13 12.25
N LEU A 128 0.08 17.09 11.81
CA LEU A 128 0.62 16.02 10.98
C LEU A 128 -0.03 16.06 9.61
N MET A 129 0.80 15.92 8.59
CA MET A 129 0.37 15.91 7.20
C MET A 129 0.70 14.55 6.57
N THR A 130 -0.23 14.04 5.78
CA THR A 130 0.00 12.89 4.90
C THR A 130 -0.57 13.18 3.52
N VAL A 131 -0.03 12.50 2.51
CA VAL A 131 -0.61 12.47 1.17
C VAL A 131 -1.06 11.04 0.90
N LEU A 132 -2.31 10.89 0.46
CA LEU A 132 -2.95 9.61 0.17
C LEU A 132 -3.27 9.55 -1.33
N SER A 133 -3.14 8.36 -1.89
CA SER A 133 -3.67 8.00 -3.21
C SER A 133 -4.54 6.77 -3.05
N TRP A 134 -5.67 6.71 -3.74
CA TRP A 134 -6.50 5.51 -3.75
C TRP A 134 -5.82 4.36 -4.48
N THR A 135 -5.83 3.17 -3.89
CA THR A 135 -5.48 1.90 -4.53
C THR A 135 -6.40 0.82 -3.98
N ASN A 136 -7.10 0.06 -4.84
CA ASN A 136 -8.03 -0.97 -4.41
C ASN A 136 -7.30 -2.09 -3.63
N PRO A 137 -7.75 -2.54 -2.45
CA PRO A 137 -7.06 -3.60 -1.69
C PRO A 137 -7.18 -5.00 -2.32
N GLY A 138 -8.13 -5.23 -3.24
CA GLY A 138 -8.12 -6.38 -4.14
C GLY A 138 -6.94 -6.35 -5.12
N ASN A 139 -6.24 -5.22 -5.18
CA ASN A 139 -4.99 -5.06 -5.92
C ASN A 139 -3.76 -5.46 -5.09
N SER A 140 -3.95 -5.81 -3.80
CA SER A 140 -2.91 -6.08 -2.80
C SER A 140 -2.49 -7.55 -2.71
N ASN A 141 -2.06 -8.15 -3.83
CA ASN A 141 -1.10 -9.28 -3.74
C ASN A 141 0.34 -8.77 -3.48
N LEU A 142 0.44 -7.63 -2.78
CA LEU A 142 1.62 -6.89 -2.40
C LEU A 142 1.65 -6.62 -0.88
N ASP A 143 1.12 -7.53 -0.06
CA ASP A 143 1.40 -7.56 1.39
C ASP A 143 1.98 -8.91 1.87
N GLY A 144 2.39 -9.79 0.94
CA GLY A 144 3.10 -11.04 1.29
C GLY A 144 4.61 -10.87 1.52
N ILE A 145 5.20 -9.71 1.19
CA ILE A 145 6.62 -9.38 1.35
C ILE A 145 6.58 -7.84 1.45
N VAL A 146 6.92 -7.15 2.54
CA VAL A 146 8.24 -7.06 3.15
C VAL A 146 8.11 -6.52 4.59
N GLY A 147 8.74 -7.20 5.55
CA GLY A 147 9.31 -6.51 6.69
C GLY A 147 10.50 -5.66 6.21
N ALA A 148 10.25 -4.43 5.80
CA ALA A 148 11.31 -3.44 5.59
C ALA A 148 10.75 -2.04 5.86
N ASN A 149 11.07 -1.52 7.05
CA ASN A 149 11.26 -0.10 7.22
C ASN A 149 12.14 0.39 6.07
N GLN A 150 11.67 1.35 5.27
CA GLN A 150 12.43 2.47 4.69
C GLN A 150 11.49 3.31 3.80
N ALA A 151 11.67 4.62 3.87
CA ALA A 151 10.87 5.61 3.21
C ALA A 151 11.08 5.66 1.68
N THR A 152 9.95 5.69 0.96
CA THR A 152 9.72 6.07 -0.45
C THR A 152 10.04 5.05 -1.56
N PRO A 153 9.29 5.04 -2.70
CA PRO A 153 7.99 5.68 -2.97
C PRO A 153 6.85 4.65 -3.05
N LEU A 154 5.64 5.13 -2.77
CA LEU A 154 4.40 4.51 -3.24
C LEU A 154 4.57 4.07 -4.70
N LYS A 155 4.48 2.77 -4.98
CA LYS A 155 4.39 2.25 -6.35
C LYS A 155 3.36 1.13 -6.38
N SER A 156 2.11 1.47 -6.72
CA SER A 156 1.26 0.52 -7.42
C SER A 156 0.28 1.24 -8.35
N PRO A 157 0.71 1.67 -9.55
CA PRO A 157 -0.21 1.89 -10.66
C PRO A 157 -0.63 0.55 -11.27
N SER A 158 -1.87 0.49 -11.78
CA SER A 158 -2.56 -0.74 -12.22
C SER A 158 -1.66 -1.75 -12.95
N PRO A 159 -1.69 -3.06 -12.57
CA PRO A 159 -1.01 -4.14 -13.26
C PRO A 159 -1.23 -4.22 -14.76
N ASN A 160 -2.28 -3.63 -15.32
CA ASN A 160 -2.63 -3.79 -16.74
C ASN A 160 -2.75 -2.46 -17.51
N ASN A 161 -2.56 -1.30 -16.89
CA ASN A 161 -2.71 0.01 -17.54
C ASN A 161 -4.00 0.16 -18.39
N ASN A 162 -5.13 -0.38 -17.91
CA ASN A 162 -6.44 -0.43 -18.60
C ASN A 162 -6.42 -1.16 -19.97
N SER A 163 -5.45 -2.04 -20.22
CA SER A 163 -5.41 -2.88 -21.43
C SER A 163 -6.48 -3.99 -21.43
N SER A 164 -7.12 -4.23 -20.27
CA SER A 164 -8.12 -5.30 -20.13
C SER A 164 -9.19 -5.04 -19.09
N THR A 165 -10.32 -5.73 -19.28
CA THR A 165 -11.40 -5.85 -18.31
C THR A 165 -11.83 -7.31 -18.17
N LEU A 166 -12.23 -7.70 -16.95
CA LEU A 166 -12.94 -8.95 -16.71
C LEU A 166 -14.42 -8.62 -16.89
N ASP A 167 -15.05 -9.09 -17.97
CA ASP A 167 -16.43 -8.74 -18.27
C ASP A 167 -17.23 -9.96 -18.70
N SER A 168 -18.48 -10.04 -18.24
CA SER A 168 -19.46 -11.07 -18.52
C SER A 168 -20.67 -10.44 -19.20
N GLY A 169 -20.97 -10.82 -20.44
CA GLY A 169 -22.19 -10.39 -21.14
C GLY A 169 -22.00 -9.36 -22.26
N LEU A 170 -20.77 -9.15 -22.74
CA LEU A 170 -20.53 -8.44 -23.99
C LEU A 170 -21.17 -9.20 -25.17
N ALA A 171 -21.72 -8.45 -26.12
CA ALA A 171 -22.22 -9.02 -27.36
C ALA A 171 -21.04 -9.55 -28.19
N ILE A 172 -21.02 -10.85 -28.44
CA ILE A 172 -19.96 -11.51 -29.20
C ILE A 172 -20.27 -11.41 -30.70
N ASP A 173 -19.26 -11.11 -31.52
CA ASP A 173 -19.40 -11.25 -32.96
C ASP A 173 -19.39 -12.74 -33.33
N THR A 174 -20.59 -13.29 -33.55
CA THR A 174 -20.80 -14.69 -33.95
C THR A 174 -20.21 -15.04 -35.32
N SER A 175 -19.85 -14.04 -36.13
CA SER A 175 -19.17 -14.24 -37.42
C SER A 175 -17.64 -14.22 -37.29
N ALA A 176 -17.10 -13.83 -36.14
CA ALA A 176 -15.67 -13.78 -35.90
C ALA A 176 -15.05 -15.18 -35.81
N THR A 177 -13.79 -15.28 -36.19
CA THR A 177 -13.05 -16.55 -36.14
C THR A 177 -12.74 -16.93 -34.69
N LEU A 178 -13.17 -18.12 -34.30
CA LEU A 178 -12.84 -18.71 -33.02
C LEU A 178 -11.48 -19.41 -33.08
N THR A 179 -10.57 -19.08 -32.17
CA THR A 179 -9.23 -19.66 -32.07
C THR A 179 -9.08 -20.39 -30.74
N SER A 180 -8.65 -21.65 -30.75
CA SER A 180 -8.38 -22.40 -29.52
C SER A 180 -7.10 -21.89 -28.84
N LEU A 181 -7.17 -21.72 -27.52
CA LEU A 181 -6.07 -21.36 -26.64
C LEU A 181 -5.74 -22.54 -25.72
N ALA A 182 -4.63 -22.43 -24.98
CA ALA A 182 -4.23 -23.45 -24.01
C ALA A 182 -5.27 -23.61 -22.89
N SER A 183 -5.32 -24.82 -22.32
CA SER A 183 -6.18 -25.19 -21.20
C SER A 183 -7.69 -25.07 -21.45
N GLY A 184 -8.12 -25.12 -22.71
CA GLY A 184 -9.54 -25.16 -23.08
C GLY A 184 -10.23 -23.81 -23.16
N LEU A 185 -9.46 -22.71 -23.19
CA LEU A 185 -10.00 -21.39 -23.53
C LEU A 185 -10.03 -21.20 -25.05
N PHE A 186 -10.80 -20.21 -25.48
CA PHE A 186 -10.88 -19.79 -26.85
C PHE A 186 -10.84 -18.26 -26.94
N LYS A 187 -10.29 -17.75 -28.04
CA LYS A 187 -10.26 -16.33 -28.38
C LYS A 187 -11.16 -16.05 -29.58
N THR A 188 -11.96 -15.01 -29.48
CA THR A 188 -12.81 -14.48 -30.56
C THR A 188 -12.89 -12.95 -30.47
N LYS A 189 -13.81 -12.32 -31.20
CA LYS A 189 -14.07 -10.88 -31.13
C LYS A 189 -15.46 -10.55 -30.59
N ASP A 190 -15.58 -9.42 -29.92
CA ASP A 190 -16.88 -8.79 -29.65
C ASP A 190 -17.38 -8.01 -30.88
N VAL A 191 -18.61 -7.49 -30.80
CA VAL A 191 -19.23 -6.66 -31.86
C VAL A 191 -18.50 -5.34 -32.11
N ASP A 192 -17.69 -4.89 -31.15
CA ASP A 192 -16.88 -3.68 -31.23
C ASP A 192 -15.48 -3.96 -31.84
N GLY A 193 -15.20 -5.24 -32.15
CA GLY A 193 -13.96 -5.69 -32.77
C GLY A 193 -12.80 -5.93 -31.80
N ASN A 194 -13.03 -5.83 -30.50
CA ASN A 194 -12.06 -6.16 -29.46
C ASN A 194 -11.87 -7.67 -29.35
N THR A 195 -10.68 -8.07 -28.91
CA THR A 195 -10.36 -9.47 -28.63
C THR A 195 -10.98 -9.87 -27.29
N ILE A 196 -11.70 -10.98 -27.27
CA ILE A 196 -12.29 -11.54 -26.04
C ILE A 196 -11.89 -13.00 -25.86
N LEU A 197 -11.79 -13.44 -24.60
CA LEU A 197 -11.55 -14.83 -24.22
C LEU A 197 -12.80 -15.45 -23.61
N ILE A 198 -13.08 -16.69 -23.97
CA ILE A 198 -14.23 -17.48 -23.53
C ILE A 198 -13.78 -18.92 -23.17
N ASP A 199 -14.60 -19.66 -22.43
CA ASP A 199 -14.34 -21.05 -22.01
C ASP A 199 -15.05 -22.12 -22.87
N THR A 200 -15.71 -21.72 -23.96
CA THR A 200 -16.52 -22.63 -24.77
C THR A 200 -16.12 -22.59 -26.24
N ALA A 201 -16.17 -23.77 -26.88
CA ALA A 201 -15.96 -23.93 -28.31
C ALA A 201 -17.18 -23.52 -29.15
N THR A 202 -18.33 -23.23 -28.51
CA THR A 202 -19.57 -22.85 -29.18
C THR A 202 -19.97 -21.46 -28.73
N VAL A 203 -19.91 -20.51 -29.66
CA VAL A 203 -20.29 -19.12 -29.44
C VAL A 203 -21.79 -18.96 -29.64
N THR A 204 -22.46 -18.44 -28.63
CA THR A 204 -23.87 -18.08 -28.62
C THR A 204 -24.00 -16.67 -28.05
N ASN A 205 -25.18 -16.03 -28.23
CA ASN A 205 -25.43 -14.68 -27.71
C ASN A 205 -25.38 -14.57 -26.17
N ASN A 206 -25.30 -15.70 -25.47
CA ASN A 206 -25.22 -15.81 -24.02
C ASN A 206 -23.91 -16.45 -23.53
N THR A 207 -22.92 -16.60 -24.40
CA THR A 207 -21.60 -17.08 -24.00
C THR A 207 -20.97 -16.08 -23.02
N ASN A 208 -20.39 -16.62 -21.95
CA ASN A 208 -19.71 -15.80 -20.96
C ASN A 208 -18.35 -15.36 -21.49
N THR A 209 -18.11 -14.05 -21.50
CA THR A 209 -16.78 -13.50 -21.69
C THR A 209 -16.02 -13.60 -20.37
N LEU A 210 -14.73 -13.91 -20.43
CA LEU A 210 -13.85 -14.03 -19.27
C LEU A 210 -12.87 -12.88 -19.17
N LEU A 211 -12.41 -12.40 -20.32
CA LEU A 211 -11.42 -11.33 -20.44
C LEU A 211 -11.63 -10.62 -21.77
N THR A 212 -11.68 -9.30 -21.73
CA THR A 212 -11.68 -8.44 -22.90
C THR A 212 -10.34 -7.73 -22.99
N CYS A 213 -9.67 -7.86 -24.13
CA CYS A 213 -8.42 -7.20 -24.45
C CYS A 213 -8.67 -6.01 -25.38
N TYR A 214 -8.49 -4.82 -24.82
CA TYR A 214 -8.42 -3.61 -25.62
C TYR A 214 -7.10 -3.61 -26.39
N GLY A 215 -7.16 -3.29 -27.68
CA GLY A 215 -6.02 -3.25 -28.62
C GLY A 215 -5.50 -4.61 -29.07
N ASN A 216 -6.34 -5.65 -28.93
CA ASN A 216 -6.25 -6.92 -29.64
C ASN A 216 -5.02 -7.81 -29.39
N ILE A 217 -4.13 -7.42 -28.50
CA ILE A 217 -3.00 -8.26 -28.08
C ILE A 217 -3.34 -8.95 -26.77
N GLU A 218 -3.38 -10.28 -26.85
CA GLU A 218 -3.37 -11.16 -25.68
C GLU A 218 -1.94 -11.68 -25.48
N LEU A 219 -1.55 -11.77 -24.21
CA LEU A 219 -0.29 -12.31 -23.75
C LEU A 219 -0.58 -13.58 -22.98
N ALA A 220 -0.06 -14.69 -23.48
CA ALA A 220 -0.25 -16.01 -22.90
C ALA A 220 0.96 -16.38 -22.03
N ILE A 221 0.70 -16.63 -20.75
CA ILE A 221 1.63 -17.19 -19.77
C ILE A 221 1.20 -18.64 -19.56
N THR A 222 1.87 -19.55 -20.25
CA THR A 222 1.57 -20.98 -20.22
C THR A 222 2.67 -21.77 -19.54
N GLY A 223 2.31 -22.94 -19.02
CA GLY A 223 3.26 -23.86 -18.41
C GLY A 223 2.58 -25.11 -17.92
N THR A 224 3.34 -25.96 -17.23
CA THR A 224 2.84 -27.21 -16.65
C THR A 224 3.02 -27.16 -15.14
N ILE A 225 1.95 -27.46 -14.39
CA ILE A 225 2.01 -27.59 -12.93
C ILE A 225 2.26 -29.05 -12.61
N HIS A 226 3.33 -29.33 -11.86
CA HIS A 226 3.64 -30.65 -11.31
C HIS A 226 3.41 -30.65 -9.80
N THR A 227 2.84 -31.72 -9.27
CA THR A 227 2.64 -31.92 -7.83
C THR A 227 2.94 -33.37 -7.44
N VAL A 228 3.34 -33.58 -6.19
CA VAL A 228 3.47 -34.92 -5.60
C VAL A 228 2.12 -35.51 -5.19
N ASN A 229 1.11 -34.64 -5.02
CA ASN A 229 -0.26 -34.98 -4.65
C ASN A 229 -1.17 -34.96 -5.89
N THR A 230 -2.48 -34.83 -5.72
CA THR A 230 -3.41 -34.64 -6.83
C THR A 230 -3.66 -33.16 -7.10
N LEU A 231 -3.93 -32.79 -8.35
CA LEU A 231 -4.21 -31.41 -8.78
C LEU A 231 -5.63 -30.93 -8.42
N ASN A 232 -6.32 -31.61 -7.50
CA ASN A 232 -7.71 -31.31 -7.17
C ASN A 232 -7.87 -29.97 -6.42
N ALA A 233 -6.91 -29.59 -5.58
CA ALA A 233 -6.98 -28.43 -4.69
C ALA A 233 -6.21 -27.19 -5.20
N ILE A 234 -5.29 -27.35 -6.15
CA ILE A 234 -4.39 -26.27 -6.59
C ILE A 234 -4.97 -25.59 -7.84
N ARG A 235 -4.92 -24.26 -7.89
CA ARG A 235 -5.32 -23.49 -9.08
C ARG A 235 -4.27 -22.43 -9.43
N PRO A 236 -3.90 -22.27 -10.71
CA PRO A 236 -3.12 -21.12 -11.14
C PRO A 236 -3.96 -19.85 -11.06
N ALA A 237 -3.30 -18.77 -10.68
CA ALA A 237 -3.89 -17.44 -10.60
C ALA A 237 -2.93 -16.42 -11.20
N VAL A 238 -3.50 -15.43 -11.86
CA VAL A 238 -2.79 -14.27 -12.40
C VAL A 238 -3.27 -13.02 -11.67
N SER A 239 -2.38 -12.06 -11.50
CA SER A 239 -2.71 -10.76 -10.95
C SER A 239 -3.70 -10.02 -11.85
N GLN A 240 -4.44 -9.10 -11.24
CA GLN A 240 -5.60 -8.36 -11.78
C GLN A 240 -5.75 -8.28 -13.30
N PHE A 241 -7.02 -8.36 -13.72
CA PHE A 241 -7.46 -8.20 -15.10
C PHE A 241 -6.78 -9.19 -16.06
N GLY A 242 -6.50 -10.38 -15.54
CA GLY A 242 -6.15 -11.55 -16.31
C GLY A 242 -7.02 -12.73 -15.90
N THR A 243 -7.08 -13.74 -16.75
CA THR A 243 -7.83 -14.97 -16.49
C THR A 243 -6.90 -16.17 -16.65
N CYS A 244 -7.07 -17.18 -15.80
CA CYS A 244 -6.35 -18.45 -15.92
C CYS A 244 -7.33 -19.58 -16.14
N ALA A 245 -6.95 -20.49 -17.04
CA ALA A 245 -7.61 -21.78 -17.19
C ALA A 245 -6.70 -22.91 -16.78
N PHE A 246 -7.30 -23.88 -16.08
CA PHE A 246 -6.64 -25.06 -15.58
C PHE A 246 -7.67 -26.16 -15.36
N ASN A 247 -7.63 -27.17 -16.22
CA ASN A 247 -8.63 -28.22 -16.30
C ASN A 247 -8.00 -29.61 -16.14
N PRO A 248 -7.38 -29.94 -14.98
CA PRO A 248 -6.82 -31.26 -14.74
C PRO A 248 -7.94 -32.30 -14.61
N THR A 249 -7.68 -33.51 -15.09
CA THR A 249 -8.57 -34.67 -14.84
C THR A 249 -8.34 -35.25 -13.44
N SER A 250 -9.30 -36.02 -12.92
CA SER A 250 -9.21 -36.60 -11.57
C SER A 250 -7.93 -37.44 -11.41
N ASN A 251 -7.21 -37.21 -10.30
CA ASN A 251 -5.98 -37.90 -9.91
C ASN A 251 -4.73 -37.62 -10.79
N GLN A 252 -4.73 -36.56 -11.61
CA GLN A 252 -3.51 -36.12 -12.27
C GLN A 252 -2.54 -35.45 -11.29
N THR A 253 -1.25 -35.73 -11.49
CA THR A 253 -0.11 -35.11 -10.79
C THR A 253 0.59 -34.04 -11.66
N SER A 254 0.18 -33.91 -12.93
CA SER A 254 0.70 -32.96 -13.89
C SER A 254 -0.40 -32.51 -14.84
N ALA A 255 -0.54 -31.20 -15.07
CA ALA A 255 -1.43 -30.65 -16.08
C ALA A 255 -0.97 -29.28 -16.55
N ASP A 256 -1.30 -28.95 -17.79
CA ASP A 256 -0.99 -27.65 -18.38
C ASP A 256 -1.97 -26.58 -17.90
N TYR A 257 -1.44 -25.37 -17.74
CA TYR A 257 -2.22 -24.18 -17.46
C TYR A 257 -1.95 -23.10 -18.50
N GLY A 258 -2.93 -22.22 -18.68
CA GLY A 258 -2.78 -21.00 -19.46
C GLY A 258 -3.38 -19.83 -18.72
N CYS A 259 -2.55 -18.84 -18.39
CA CYS A 259 -2.97 -17.55 -17.86
C CYS A 259 -2.82 -16.48 -18.93
N TYR A 260 -3.83 -15.65 -19.10
CA TYR A 260 -3.91 -14.66 -20.15
C TYR A 260 -4.12 -13.28 -19.56
N VAL A 261 -3.34 -12.33 -20.08
CA VAL A 261 -3.41 -10.89 -19.76
C VAL A 261 -3.35 -10.13 -21.08
N CYS A 262 -3.72 -8.85 -21.09
CA CYS A 262 -3.70 -8.05 -22.32
C CYS A 262 -2.58 -7.02 -22.27
N GLY A 263 -2.00 -6.71 -23.43
CA GLY A 263 -0.67 -6.09 -23.50
C GLY A 263 -0.48 -4.94 -24.48
N ASN A 264 -1.50 -4.55 -25.25
CA ASN A 264 -1.33 -3.49 -26.25
C ASN A 264 -2.58 -2.64 -26.33
N CYS A 265 -2.46 -1.35 -26.06
CA CYS A 265 -3.55 -0.38 -26.18
C CYS A 265 -3.48 0.47 -27.47
N GLU A 266 -2.35 0.44 -28.18
CA GLU A 266 -2.08 1.39 -29.28
C GLU A 266 -2.90 1.10 -30.55
N ASP A 267 -3.35 -0.14 -30.73
CA ASP A 267 -4.07 -0.60 -31.93
C ASP A 267 -5.59 -0.76 -31.70
N SER A 268 -6.11 -0.23 -30.58
CA SER A 268 -7.55 -0.26 -30.27
C SER A 268 -8.28 0.78 -31.10
N ALA A 269 -9.35 0.40 -31.80
CA ALA A 269 -10.17 1.32 -32.58
C ALA A 269 -11.14 2.12 -31.68
N GLY A 270 -10.62 2.98 -30.79
CA GLY A 270 -11.46 3.80 -29.90
C GLY A 270 -10.81 4.16 -28.56
N ASP A 271 -11.39 5.14 -27.87
CA ASP A 271 -10.96 5.65 -26.56
C ASP A 271 -11.42 4.69 -25.44
N TYR A 272 -10.94 3.44 -25.46
CA TYR A 272 -11.35 2.38 -24.54
C TYR A 272 -10.63 2.43 -23.18
N GLY A 273 -10.34 3.64 -22.68
CA GLY A 273 -9.83 3.86 -21.33
C GLY A 273 -8.32 3.63 -21.13
N CYS A 274 -7.55 3.36 -22.19
CA CYS A 274 -6.10 3.30 -22.10
C CYS A 274 -5.51 4.72 -21.95
N PRO A 275 -4.72 5.00 -20.90
CA PRO A 275 -4.16 6.34 -20.73
C PRO A 275 -3.09 6.61 -21.80
N ALA A 276 -3.20 7.75 -22.49
CA ALA A 276 -2.24 8.22 -23.50
C ALA A 276 -0.82 8.43 -22.94
N VAL A 277 -0.70 8.56 -21.62
CA VAL A 277 0.56 8.64 -20.88
C VAL A 277 0.55 7.54 -19.82
N PRO A 278 1.55 6.63 -19.81
CA PRO A 278 1.67 5.62 -18.77
C PRO A 278 1.73 6.26 -17.38
N ALA A 279 1.16 5.59 -16.37
CA ALA A 279 1.24 6.08 -15.01
C ALA A 279 2.70 6.30 -14.58
N PRO A 280 3.07 7.45 -13.99
CA PRO A 280 4.45 7.75 -13.61
C PRO A 280 5.06 6.64 -12.74
N GLY A 281 6.18 6.06 -13.18
CA GLY A 281 6.98 5.10 -12.39
C GLY A 281 6.58 3.62 -12.51
N ASN A 282 5.72 3.24 -13.45
CA ASN A 282 5.41 1.83 -13.74
C ASN A 282 6.36 1.17 -14.75
N ASP A 283 7.14 1.94 -15.52
CA ASP A 283 8.16 1.52 -16.50
C ASP A 283 7.70 0.48 -17.55
N ILE A 284 6.39 0.20 -17.65
CA ILE A 284 5.77 -0.79 -18.58
C ILE A 284 5.24 -0.18 -19.87
N GLY A 285 5.13 1.15 -19.97
CA GLY A 285 4.65 1.84 -21.16
C GLY A 285 3.13 1.72 -21.40
N PRO A 286 2.61 2.33 -22.49
CA PRO A 286 1.19 2.31 -22.80
C PRO A 286 0.77 0.91 -23.27
N GLY A 287 -0.17 0.32 -22.54
CA GLY A 287 -0.67 -1.03 -22.80
C GLY A 287 0.11 -2.16 -22.13
N GLY A 288 1.22 -1.89 -21.42
CA GLY A 288 1.96 -2.93 -20.72
C GLY A 288 1.23 -3.53 -19.52
N TRP A 289 1.61 -4.76 -19.16
CA TRP A 289 1.18 -5.47 -17.96
C TRP A 289 2.36 -5.78 -17.03
N ARG A 290 2.15 -5.63 -15.72
CA ARG A 290 3.04 -6.03 -14.63
C ARG A 290 2.24 -6.69 -13.54
N GLY A 291 2.54 -7.94 -13.24
CA GLY A 291 1.86 -8.64 -12.16
C GLY A 291 2.48 -9.99 -11.86
N LYS A 292 1.88 -10.70 -10.91
CA LYS A 292 2.32 -12.04 -10.53
C LYS A 292 1.45 -13.11 -11.16
N VAL A 293 2.06 -14.23 -11.57
CA VAL A 293 1.38 -15.50 -11.84
C VAL A 293 1.87 -16.50 -10.81
N GLY A 294 0.94 -17.19 -10.16
CA GLY A 294 1.25 -18.12 -9.08
C GLY A 294 0.20 -19.19 -8.90
N LEU A 295 0.31 -19.93 -7.81
CA LEU A 295 -0.61 -20.99 -7.43
C LEU A 295 -1.36 -20.60 -6.15
N THR A 296 -2.65 -20.93 -6.12
CA THR A 296 -3.54 -20.79 -4.96
C THR A 296 -4.05 -22.17 -4.55
N GLY A 297 -4.64 -22.27 -3.34
CA GLY A 297 -5.17 -23.52 -2.80
C GLY A 297 -4.10 -24.45 -2.20
N LEU A 298 -2.94 -23.89 -1.84
CA LEU A 298 -1.89 -24.59 -1.10
C LEU A 298 -2.23 -24.63 0.39
N VAL A 299 -1.94 -25.74 1.07
CA VAL A 299 -2.09 -25.87 2.52
C VAL A 299 -0.80 -25.52 3.27
N ASP A 300 -0.91 -25.18 4.55
CA ASP A 300 0.24 -24.82 5.39
C ASP A 300 1.34 -25.90 5.36
N GLY A 301 2.54 -25.50 4.94
CA GLY A 301 3.72 -26.37 4.82
C GLY A 301 4.02 -26.87 3.41
N GLU A 302 3.13 -26.64 2.43
CA GLU A 302 3.43 -26.93 1.02
C GLU A 302 4.36 -25.86 0.43
N LYS A 303 5.39 -26.32 -0.29
CA LYS A 303 6.37 -25.46 -0.96
C LYS A 303 6.15 -25.50 -2.47
N VAL A 304 6.18 -24.33 -3.10
CA VAL A 304 6.16 -24.21 -4.56
C VAL A 304 7.56 -23.86 -5.04
N CYS A 305 8.06 -24.67 -5.97
CA CYS A 305 9.31 -24.41 -6.66
C CYS A 305 9.02 -24.07 -8.13
N GLN A 306 9.73 -23.08 -8.64
CA GLN A 306 9.74 -22.77 -10.07
C GLN A 306 10.94 -23.46 -10.70
N SER A 307 10.93 -23.68 -12.02
CA SER A 307 12.00 -24.39 -12.72
C SER A 307 13.39 -23.83 -12.47
N ALA A 308 13.52 -22.50 -12.31
CA ALA A 308 14.79 -21.84 -11.98
C ALA A 308 15.28 -22.16 -10.55
N HIS A 309 14.37 -22.37 -9.59
CA HIS A 309 14.71 -22.70 -8.19
C HIS A 309 15.13 -24.17 -8.02
N ILE A 310 14.89 -25.03 -9.03
CA ILE A 310 15.38 -26.41 -9.02
C ILE A 310 16.91 -26.45 -9.15
N ASN A 311 17.50 -25.43 -9.78
CA ASN A 311 18.94 -25.36 -10.06
C ASN A 311 19.70 -24.43 -9.09
N ASP A 312 19.01 -23.73 -8.19
CA ASP A 312 19.60 -22.80 -7.22
C ASP A 312 19.13 -23.17 -5.81
N THR A 313 20.02 -23.81 -5.05
CA THR A 313 19.74 -24.31 -3.70
C THR A 313 19.54 -23.21 -2.66
N ASP A 314 19.90 -21.97 -2.98
CA ASP A 314 19.78 -20.81 -2.09
C ASP A 314 18.52 -19.97 -2.39
N SER A 315 17.70 -20.39 -3.37
CA SER A 315 16.48 -19.68 -3.74
C SER A 315 15.31 -20.07 -2.84
N GLU A 316 14.76 -19.08 -2.11
CA GLU A 316 13.56 -19.28 -1.29
C GLU A 316 12.35 -19.67 -2.16
N PRO A 317 11.58 -20.71 -1.77
CA PRO A 317 10.40 -21.12 -2.51
C PRO A 317 9.36 -20.00 -2.53
N SER A 318 8.81 -19.71 -3.71
CA SER A 318 7.79 -18.68 -3.91
C SER A 318 6.58 -19.27 -4.62
N THR A 319 5.40 -19.02 -4.04
CA THR A 319 4.10 -19.45 -4.57
C THR A 319 3.66 -18.65 -5.79
N ALA A 320 4.34 -17.54 -6.09
CA ALA A 320 4.07 -16.72 -7.27
C ALA A 320 5.36 -16.12 -7.86
N ARG A 321 5.35 -15.85 -9.16
CA ARG A 321 6.42 -15.16 -9.90
C ARG A 321 5.90 -13.83 -10.42
N GLU A 322 6.68 -12.78 -10.27
CA GLU A 322 6.41 -11.49 -10.90
C GLU A 322 6.89 -11.52 -12.36
N TYR A 323 6.05 -11.00 -13.24
CA TYR A 323 6.28 -10.82 -14.65
C TYR A 323 5.99 -9.35 -15.00
N THR A 324 6.74 -8.83 -15.95
CA THR A 324 6.49 -7.53 -16.53
C THR A 324 6.64 -7.67 -18.03
N THR A 325 5.83 -6.95 -18.77
CA THR A 325 5.90 -6.90 -20.23
C THR A 325 6.52 -5.58 -20.60
N LEU A 326 7.57 -5.61 -21.43
CA LEU A 326 8.25 -4.42 -21.89
C LEU A 326 8.05 -4.29 -23.40
N ARG A 327 7.61 -3.11 -23.83
CA ARG A 327 7.56 -2.77 -25.25
C ARG A 327 8.97 -2.42 -25.70
N ASN A 328 9.51 -3.14 -26.68
CA ASN A 328 10.78 -2.76 -27.30
C ASN A 328 10.56 -1.64 -28.32
N ASN A 329 11.65 -0.99 -28.77
CA ASN A 329 11.62 0.14 -29.71
C ASN A 329 10.95 -0.18 -31.07
N ASN A 330 10.64 -1.45 -31.34
CA ASN A 330 10.00 -1.91 -32.58
C ASN A 330 8.51 -2.22 -32.40
N GLY A 331 7.90 -1.86 -31.26
CA GLY A 331 6.49 -2.10 -30.98
C GLY A 331 6.14 -3.56 -30.65
N THR A 332 7.15 -4.42 -30.46
CA THR A 332 6.94 -5.80 -30.02
C THR A 332 6.94 -5.85 -28.49
N ILE A 333 5.98 -6.56 -27.92
CA ILE A 333 5.87 -6.78 -26.47
C ILE A 333 6.68 -8.03 -26.11
N THR A 334 7.55 -7.91 -25.12
CA THR A 334 8.45 -8.97 -24.62
C THR A 334 8.22 -9.21 -23.15
#